data_AF-A0A937W0W9-F1
#
_entry.id   AF-A0A937W0W9-F1
#
_cell.length_a   1.000
_cell.length_b   1.000
_cell.length_c   1.000
_cell.angle_alpha   90.00
_cell.angle_beta   90.00
_cell.angle_gamma   90.00
#
_symmetry.space_group_name_H-M   'P 1'
#
loop_
_entity.id
_entity.type
_entity.pdbx_description
1 polymer ?
#
loop_
_entity_poly.entity_id
_entity_poly.type
_entity_poly.pdbx_seq_one_letter_code
_entity_poly.pdbx_strand_id
1 'polypeptide(L)'
;MLAAEGYECERTCCAPGGAEVWRERVLVVRSPIHAEQQAAGLEKRLGHAETPLMALTPPRGRGKRHITDEATLVEAIDRVLTAHRGDELLDVTWEKQVEQTTQYVGRGRGAVHREKRVIQKTRYHMTPIVQQEGTIAARRQRFGWKAFVTHAGHTRLSLQDAILCSRNAYRVERIFNRLKSRVHIAPLFVKRNEQMEGLTYLRTLGVRV
;
A
#
# COMPACT_ATOMS: atom_id res chain seq x y z
N MET A 1 -11.25 -27.23 -9.11
CA MET A 1 -10.51 -26.18 -8.37
C MET A 1 -9.70 -25.39 -9.40
N LEU A 2 -10.04 -24.13 -9.69
CA LEU A 2 -9.35 -23.33 -10.70
C LEU A 2 -7.90 -23.10 -10.21
N ALA A 3 -6.93 -23.74 -10.87
CA ALA A 3 -5.56 -23.80 -10.38
C ALA A 3 -4.85 -22.44 -10.44
N ALA A 4 -5.20 -21.58 -11.40
CA ALA A 4 -4.83 -20.16 -11.52
C ALA A 4 -5.62 -19.52 -12.66
N GLU A 5 -5.86 -18.20 -12.59
CA GLU A 5 -6.27 -17.40 -13.75
C GLU A 5 -4.98 -16.90 -14.43
N GLY A 6 -4.89 -17.03 -15.76
CA GLY A 6 -3.71 -16.58 -16.49
C GLY A 6 -3.86 -16.70 -17.99
N TYR A 7 -3.06 -15.92 -18.70
CA TYR A 7 -2.96 -15.96 -20.16
C TYR A 7 -1.50 -15.81 -20.58
N GLU A 8 -1.21 -16.12 -21.83
CA GLU A 8 0.12 -15.99 -22.40
C GLU A 8 0.08 -15.16 -23.68
N CYS A 9 1.16 -14.43 -23.93
CA CYS A 9 1.39 -13.73 -25.19
C CYS A 9 2.85 -13.84 -25.59
N GLU A 10 3.13 -13.66 -26.88
CA GLU A 10 4.49 -13.58 -27.39
C GLU A 10 4.85 -12.12 -27.65
N ARG A 11 6.09 -11.75 -27.33
CA ARG A 11 6.68 -10.48 -27.71
C ARG A 11 7.99 -10.70 -28.42
N THR A 12 8.26 -9.85 -29.41
CA THR A 12 9.57 -9.78 -30.05
C THR A 12 10.37 -8.67 -29.38
N CYS A 13 11.59 -8.99 -28.97
CA CYS A 13 12.52 -8.06 -28.34
C CYS A 13 13.77 -7.93 -29.19
N CYS A 14 14.47 -6.80 -29.05
CA CYS A 14 15.74 -6.55 -29.72
C CYS A 14 16.76 -5.95 -28.74
N ALA A 15 18.03 -6.24 -28.99
CA ALA A 15 19.11 -5.62 -28.23
C ALA A 15 19.14 -4.10 -28.50
N PRO A 16 19.54 -3.27 -27.52
CA PRO A 16 19.82 -1.85 -27.77
C PRO A 16 20.86 -1.73 -28.89
N GLY A 17 20.52 -1.07 -30.00
CA GLY A 17 21.37 -1.01 -31.20
C GLY A 17 21.07 -2.06 -32.29
N GLY A 18 20.02 -2.87 -32.12
CA GLY A 18 19.34 -3.58 -33.21
C GLY A 18 20.01 -4.84 -33.75
N ALA A 19 21.17 -5.24 -33.22
CA ALA A 19 21.94 -6.35 -33.79
C ALA A 19 21.31 -7.74 -33.53
N GLU A 20 20.56 -7.92 -32.44
CA GLU A 20 19.98 -9.22 -32.07
C GLU A 20 18.49 -9.10 -31.79
N VAL A 21 17.70 -10.02 -32.34
CA VAL A 21 16.25 -10.11 -32.17
C VAL A 21 15.89 -11.49 -31.61
N TRP A 22 15.07 -11.52 -30.58
CA TRP A 22 14.56 -12.77 -30.01
C TRP A 22 13.07 -12.69 -29.68
N ARG A 23 12.43 -13.85 -29.58
CA ARG A 23 11.03 -13.96 -29.14
C ARG A 23 10.98 -14.48 -27.72
N GLU A 24 10.15 -13.85 -26.92
CA GLU A 24 9.88 -14.26 -25.55
C GLU A 24 8.39 -14.53 -25.38
N ARG A 25 8.09 -15.60 -24.66
CA ARG A 25 6.75 -15.87 -24.14
C ARG A 25 6.61 -15.16 -22.81
N VAL A 26 5.56 -14.35 -22.68
CA VAL A 26 5.16 -13.67 -21.46
C VAL A 26 3.95 -14.39 -20.89
N LEU A 27 4.09 -14.90 -19.68
CA LEU A 27 3.08 -15.64 -18.96
C LEU A 27 2.53 -14.73 -17.86
N VAL A 28 1.27 -14.32 -17.99
CA VAL A 28 0.61 -13.43 -17.04
C VAL A 28 -0.29 -14.28 -16.15
N VAL A 29 0.05 -14.36 -14.87
CA VAL A 29 -0.56 -15.31 -13.93
C VAL A 29 -1.04 -14.57 -12.70
N ARG A 30 -2.26 -14.87 -12.26
CA ARG A 30 -2.82 -14.36 -11.00
C ARG A 30 -2.61 -15.36 -9.87
N SER A 31 -1.95 -14.90 -8.80
CA SER A 31 -1.80 -15.65 -7.55
C SER A 31 -2.90 -15.25 -6.56
N PRO A 32 -3.80 -16.18 -6.15
CA PRO A 32 -4.87 -15.88 -5.19
C PRO A 32 -4.33 -15.40 -3.83
N ILE A 33 -3.34 -16.11 -3.29
CA ILE A 33 -2.70 -15.75 -2.00
C ILE A 33 -2.10 -14.34 -2.06
N HIS A 34 -1.46 -13.99 -3.17
CA HIS A 34 -0.90 -12.65 -3.33
C HIS A 34 -1.99 -11.59 -3.47
N ALA A 35 -3.08 -11.92 -4.19
CA ALA A 35 -4.23 -11.04 -4.32
C ALA A 35 -4.89 -10.76 -2.98
N GLU A 36 -5.08 -11.78 -2.15
CA GLU A 36 -5.62 -11.68 -0.78
C GLU A 36 -4.73 -10.82 0.11
N GLN A 37 -3.41 -11.02 0.08
CA GLN A 37 -2.46 -10.19 0.84
C GLN A 37 -2.53 -8.71 0.42
N GLN A 38 -2.61 -8.44 -0.89
CA GLN A 38 -2.77 -7.08 -1.40
C GLN A 38 -4.13 -6.47 -1.02
N ALA A 39 -5.20 -7.26 -1.03
CA ALA A 39 -6.53 -6.83 -0.60
C ALA A 39 -6.57 -6.48 0.89
N ALA A 40 -6.03 -7.35 1.75
CA ALA A 40 -5.92 -7.09 3.19
C ALA A 40 -5.03 -5.86 3.48
N GLY A 41 -3.93 -5.70 2.75
CA GLY A 41 -3.08 -4.52 2.85
C GLY A 41 -3.79 -3.23 2.42
N LEU A 42 -4.63 -3.28 1.39
CA LEU A 42 -5.47 -2.16 0.97
C LEU A 42 -6.47 -1.79 2.05
N GLU A 43 -7.24 -2.76 2.54
CA GLU A 43 -8.27 -2.55 3.56
C GLU A 43 -7.69 -1.95 4.84
N LYS A 44 -6.58 -2.51 5.32
CA LYS A 44 -5.87 -1.96 6.48
C LYS A 44 -5.41 -0.52 6.25
N ARG A 45 -4.92 -0.20 5.06
CA ARG A 45 -4.46 1.16 4.73
C ARG A 45 -5.62 2.16 4.69
N LEU A 46 -6.77 1.76 4.13
CA LEU A 46 -7.98 2.56 4.11
C LEU A 46 -8.50 2.81 5.53
N GLY A 47 -8.62 1.76 6.36
CA GLY A 47 -9.02 1.92 7.76
C GLY A 47 -8.04 2.79 8.57
N HIS A 48 -6.74 2.71 8.28
CA HIS A 48 -5.75 3.62 8.89
C HIS A 48 -5.89 5.08 8.44
N ALA A 49 -6.50 5.36 7.28
CA ALA A 49 -6.72 6.71 6.78
C ALA A 49 -7.89 7.41 7.49
N GLU A 50 -8.88 6.65 7.97
CA GLU A 50 -10.06 7.20 8.65
C GLU A 50 -9.68 7.95 9.95
N THR A 51 -8.71 7.43 10.70
CA THR A 51 -8.26 8.06 11.96
C THR A 51 -7.71 9.48 11.77
N PRO A 52 -6.67 9.71 10.93
CA PRO A 52 -6.15 11.06 10.69
C PRO A 52 -7.18 11.96 10.00
N LEU A 53 -8.00 11.42 9.08
CA LEU A 53 -9.09 12.18 8.47
C LEU A 53 -10.07 12.70 9.54
N MET A 54 -10.56 11.85 10.43
CA MET A 54 -11.46 12.26 11.50
C MET A 54 -10.83 13.21 12.51
N ALA A 55 -9.51 13.13 12.70
CA ALA A 55 -8.77 14.04 13.56
C ALA A 55 -8.70 15.48 13.01
N LEU A 56 -8.97 15.72 11.72
CA LEU A 56 -9.03 17.06 11.12
C LEU A 56 -10.23 17.87 11.64
N THR A 57 -11.32 17.20 12.00
CA THR A 57 -12.54 17.85 12.51
C THR A 57 -12.94 17.29 13.89
N PRO A 58 -12.16 17.57 14.96
CA PRO A 58 -12.43 17.00 16.28
C PRO A 58 -13.77 17.48 16.86
N PRO A 59 -14.38 16.71 17.79
CA PRO A 59 -15.54 17.16 18.54
C PRO A 59 -15.20 18.34 19.44
N ARG A 60 -16.24 19.08 19.87
CA ARG A 60 -16.10 20.26 20.74
C ARG A 60 -15.44 19.85 22.06
N GLY A 61 -14.37 20.54 22.43
CA GLY A 61 -13.67 20.28 23.69
C GLY A 61 -12.51 21.23 23.94
N ARG A 62 -12.13 21.38 25.22
CA ARG A 62 -10.99 22.21 25.62
C ARG A 62 -9.70 21.64 25.02
N GLY A 63 -8.89 22.50 24.40
CA GLY A 63 -7.61 22.11 23.78
C GLY A 63 -7.71 21.49 22.38
N LYS A 64 -8.91 21.39 21.79
CA LYS A 64 -9.09 20.95 20.40
C LYS A 64 -9.06 22.15 19.46
N ARG A 65 -8.07 22.20 18.56
CA ARG A 65 -7.95 23.27 17.56
C ARG A 65 -8.78 22.89 16.34
N HIS A 66 -9.73 23.75 15.97
CA HIS A 66 -10.60 23.52 14.82
C HIS A 66 -10.05 24.27 13.60
N ILE A 67 -10.13 23.64 12.43
CA ILE A 67 -9.88 24.31 11.16
C ILE A 67 -11.11 25.16 10.83
N THR A 68 -10.89 26.45 10.60
CA THR A 68 -11.93 27.45 10.33
C THR A 68 -11.98 27.89 8.86
N ASP A 69 -10.90 27.63 8.13
CA ASP A 69 -10.74 27.95 6.72
C ASP A 69 -10.97 26.70 5.86
N GLU A 70 -11.70 26.87 4.77
CA GLU A 70 -12.09 25.77 3.88
C GLU A 70 -10.89 25.25 3.09
N ALA A 71 -10.08 26.15 2.52
CA ALA A 71 -8.93 25.77 1.71
C ALA A 71 -7.92 24.95 2.52
N THR A 72 -7.67 25.37 3.77
CA THR A 72 -6.81 24.64 4.71
C THR A 72 -7.35 23.25 5.04
N LEU A 73 -8.68 23.08 5.14
CA LEU A 73 -9.29 21.78 5.38
C LEU A 73 -9.13 20.86 4.16
N VAL A 74 -9.44 21.35 2.97
CA VAL A 74 -9.33 20.59 1.72
C VAL A 74 -7.88 20.14 1.50
N GLU A 75 -6.91 21.03 1.71
CA GLU A 75 -5.49 20.68 1.59
C GLU A 75 -5.07 19.61 2.62
N ALA A 76 -5.58 19.71 3.85
CA ALA A 76 -5.30 18.71 4.88
C ALA A 76 -5.92 17.34 4.56
N ILE A 77 -7.15 17.31 4.00
CA ILE A 77 -7.79 16.08 3.54
C ILE A 77 -6.97 15.45 2.41
N ASP A 78 -6.60 16.24 1.39
CA ASP A 78 -5.85 15.78 0.22
C ASP A 78 -4.49 15.17 0.61
N ARG A 79 -3.77 15.83 1.54
CA ARG A 79 -2.52 15.29 2.09
C ARG A 79 -2.70 13.92 2.74
N VAL A 80 -3.79 13.71 3.49
CA VAL A 80 -4.06 12.42 4.14
C VAL A 80 -4.46 11.37 3.10
N LEU A 81 -5.32 11.70 2.14
CA LEU A 81 -5.72 10.78 1.08
C LEU A 81 -4.52 10.34 0.23
N THR A 82 -3.67 11.28 -0.18
CA THR A 82 -2.44 11.01 -0.93
C THR A 82 -1.48 10.12 -0.11
N ALA A 83 -1.24 10.43 1.16
CA ALA A 83 -0.35 9.65 2.03
C ALA A 83 -0.82 8.19 2.18
N HIS A 84 -2.13 7.98 2.23
CA HIS A 84 -2.74 6.66 2.33
C HIS A 84 -3.11 6.04 0.97
N ARG A 85 -2.81 6.69 -0.15
CA ARG A 85 -3.22 6.26 -1.51
C ARG A 85 -4.72 5.92 -1.56
N GLY A 86 -5.50 6.73 -0.86
CA GLY A 86 -6.95 6.63 -0.71
C GLY A 86 -7.72 7.51 -1.71
N ASP A 87 -7.00 8.26 -2.56
CA ASP A 87 -7.57 9.03 -3.65
C ASP A 87 -8.47 8.12 -4.51
N GLU A 88 -9.68 8.60 -4.81
CA GLU A 88 -10.73 7.86 -5.55
C GLU A 88 -11.29 6.60 -4.85
N LEU A 89 -10.77 6.24 -3.66
CA LEU A 89 -11.23 5.08 -2.88
C LEU A 89 -12.07 5.48 -1.67
N LEU A 90 -11.84 6.67 -1.12
CA LEU A 90 -12.57 7.22 0.01
C LEU A 90 -13.33 8.46 -0.46
N ASP A 91 -14.62 8.49 -0.15
CA ASP A 91 -15.46 9.66 -0.31
C ASP A 91 -15.53 10.39 1.03
N VAL A 92 -14.95 11.59 1.04
CA VAL A 92 -14.83 12.43 2.22
C VAL A 92 -15.75 13.62 2.03
N THR A 93 -16.83 13.65 2.79
CA THR A 93 -17.77 14.76 2.83
C THR A 93 -17.66 15.52 4.17
N TRP A 94 -17.99 16.81 4.15
CA TRP A 94 -17.96 17.65 5.34
C TRP A 94 -19.06 18.70 5.33
N GLU A 95 -19.48 19.09 6.52
CA GLU A 95 -20.50 20.10 6.75
C GLU A 95 -19.90 21.34 7.42
N LYS A 96 -20.33 22.52 6.96
CA LYS A 96 -19.97 23.81 7.56
C LYS A 96 -20.99 24.19 8.63
N GLN A 97 -20.53 24.32 9.87
CA GLN A 97 -21.31 24.78 11.01
C GLN A 97 -20.89 26.20 11.38
N VAL A 98 -21.82 27.15 11.36
CA VAL A 98 -21.56 28.55 11.72
C VAL A 98 -22.36 28.88 12.98
N GLU A 99 -21.67 29.25 14.06
CA GLU A 99 -22.30 29.78 15.27
C GLU A 99 -22.07 31.28 15.38
N GLN A 100 -23.11 32.02 15.73
CA GLN A 100 -23.02 33.44 16.04
C GLN A 100 -23.07 33.63 17.54
N THR A 101 -22.02 34.22 18.12
CA THR A 101 -22.00 34.58 19.54
C THR A 101 -21.86 36.08 19.69
N THR A 102 -22.73 36.67 20.49
CA THR A 102 -22.72 38.11 20.75
C THR A 102 -21.90 38.39 22.01
N GLN A 103 -20.82 39.17 21.89
CA GLN A 103 -19.99 39.60 23.02
C GLN A 103 -20.11 41.10 23.25
N TYR A 104 -20.14 41.53 24.50
CA TYR A 104 -20.10 42.94 24.86
C TYR A 104 -18.70 43.51 24.62
N VAL A 105 -18.61 44.74 24.12
CA VAL A 105 -17.33 45.40 23.87
C VAL A 105 -16.75 45.97 25.19
N GLY A 106 -15.52 45.56 25.55
CA GLY A 106 -14.74 46.04 26.71
C GLY A 106 -14.74 45.15 27.97
N ARG A 107 -13.93 45.50 29.00
CA ARG A 107 -13.83 44.76 30.29
C ARG A 107 -15.03 45.06 31.21
N GLY A 108 -15.55 44.07 31.95
CA GLY A 108 -16.59 44.22 33.00
C GLY A 108 -17.91 43.45 32.77
N ARG A 109 -18.83 43.43 33.77
CA ARG A 109 -20.18 42.80 33.66
C ARG A 109 -21.08 43.59 32.70
N GLY A 110 -22.03 42.91 32.05
CA GLY A 110 -22.90 43.47 30.99
C GLY A 110 -23.86 44.55 31.49
N ALA A 111 -24.00 45.63 30.72
CA ALA A 111 -24.93 46.73 30.97
C ALA A 111 -25.92 46.90 29.80
N VAL A 112 -27.13 47.39 30.08
CA VAL A 112 -28.29 47.42 29.15
C VAL A 112 -28.02 48.20 27.86
N HIS A 113 -27.21 49.27 27.90
CA HIS A 113 -26.87 50.12 26.75
C HIS A 113 -25.51 49.82 26.12
N ARG A 114 -24.88 48.67 26.41
CA ARG A 114 -23.53 48.39 25.96
C ARG A 114 -23.50 47.83 24.55
N GLU A 115 -22.60 48.36 23.73
CA GLU A 115 -22.40 47.92 22.34
C GLU A 115 -21.99 46.45 22.30
N LYS A 116 -22.63 45.72 21.38
CA LYS A 116 -22.51 44.27 21.22
C LYS A 116 -21.80 43.98 19.90
N ARG A 117 -20.73 43.20 19.93
CA ARG A 117 -20.04 42.67 18.75
C ARG A 117 -20.51 41.24 18.48
N VAL A 118 -20.96 40.95 17.26
CA VAL A 118 -21.26 39.59 16.83
C VAL A 118 -19.97 38.94 16.34
N ILE A 119 -19.60 37.81 16.94
CA ILE A 119 -18.47 36.98 16.53
C ILE A 119 -19.03 35.74 15.87
N GLN A 120 -18.66 35.51 14.61
CA GLN A 120 -18.98 34.29 13.89
C GLN A 120 -17.86 33.26 14.10
N LYS A 121 -18.23 32.06 14.56
CA LYS A 121 -17.33 30.92 14.71
C LYS A 121 -17.74 29.86 13.70
N THR A 122 -16.94 29.73 12.65
CA THR A 122 -17.08 28.68 11.64
C THR A 122 -16.31 27.44 12.07
N ARG A 123 -16.93 26.26 11.94
CA ARG A 123 -16.32 24.95 12.14
C ARG A 123 -16.72 24.06 10.97
N TYR A 124 -15.83 23.17 10.58
CA TYR A 124 -16.18 22.04 9.71
C TYR A 124 -16.29 20.75 10.51
N HIS A 125 -17.25 19.92 10.13
CA HIS A 125 -17.44 18.59 10.69
C HIS A 125 -17.51 17.58 9.55
N MET A 126 -16.59 16.62 9.54
CA MET A 126 -16.65 15.52 8.58
C MET A 126 -17.78 14.55 8.96
N THR A 127 -18.53 14.16 7.94
CA THR A 127 -19.49 13.06 7.97
C THR A 127 -18.74 11.72 7.95
N PRO A 128 -19.44 10.60 8.20
CA PRO A 128 -18.84 9.27 8.07
C PRO A 128 -18.21 9.10 6.68
N ILE A 129 -16.94 8.70 6.65
CA ILE A 129 -16.18 8.47 5.42
C ILE A 129 -16.77 7.24 4.73
N VAL A 130 -17.09 7.35 3.45
CA VAL A 130 -17.69 6.26 2.68
C VAL A 130 -16.64 5.63 1.77
N GLN A 131 -16.53 4.30 1.79
CA GLN A 131 -15.65 3.58 0.89
C GLN A 131 -16.31 3.39 -0.48
N GLN A 132 -15.59 3.71 -1.55
CA GLN A 132 -16.06 3.55 -2.92
C GLN A 132 -15.87 2.10 -3.37
N GLU A 133 -16.83 1.24 -3.00
CA GLU A 133 -16.78 -0.21 -3.24
C GLU A 133 -16.56 -0.57 -4.72
N GLY A 134 -17.13 0.20 -5.66
CA GLY A 134 -16.93 -0.02 -7.09
C GLY A 134 -15.46 0.11 -7.52
N THR A 135 -14.82 1.21 -7.13
CA THR A 135 -13.40 1.46 -7.43
C THR A 135 -12.49 0.48 -6.69
N ILE A 136 -12.82 0.16 -5.44
CA ILE A 136 -12.09 -0.84 -4.64
C ILE A 136 -12.18 -2.21 -5.29
N ALA A 137 -13.36 -2.64 -5.75
CA ALA A 137 -13.56 -3.91 -6.44
C ALA A 137 -12.77 -3.96 -7.76
N ALA A 138 -12.82 -2.90 -8.57
CA ALA A 138 -12.03 -2.80 -9.81
C ALA A 138 -10.52 -2.88 -9.54
N ARG A 139 -10.05 -2.25 -8.44
CA ARG A 139 -8.64 -2.33 -8.03
C ARG A 139 -8.26 -3.73 -7.54
N ARG A 140 -9.15 -4.41 -6.80
CA ARG A 140 -8.96 -5.79 -6.34
C ARG A 140 -8.83 -6.80 -7.49
N GLN A 141 -9.51 -6.57 -8.61
CA GLN A 141 -9.35 -7.42 -9.81
C GLN A 141 -7.92 -7.37 -10.38
N ARG A 142 -7.20 -6.27 -10.17
CA ARG A 142 -5.80 -6.10 -10.58
C ARG A 142 -4.80 -6.67 -9.58
N PHE A 143 -5.25 -7.23 -8.45
CA PHE A 143 -4.36 -7.82 -7.46
C PHE A 143 -3.97 -9.25 -7.80
N GLY A 144 -2.76 -9.61 -7.38
CA GLY A 144 -2.19 -10.94 -7.51
C GLY A 144 -1.52 -11.23 -8.86
N TRP A 145 -1.60 -10.34 -9.85
CA TRP A 145 -1.03 -10.56 -11.17
C TRP A 145 0.50 -10.42 -11.18
N LYS A 146 1.17 -11.34 -11.86
CA LYS A 146 2.61 -11.35 -12.08
C LYS A 146 2.89 -11.78 -13.52
N ALA A 147 3.91 -11.17 -14.12
CA ALA A 147 4.40 -11.57 -15.43
C ALA A 147 5.70 -12.37 -15.26
N PHE A 148 5.76 -13.54 -15.89
CA PHE A 148 6.96 -14.34 -16.03
C PHE A 148 7.36 -14.38 -17.50
N VAL A 149 8.65 -14.43 -17.76
CA VAL A 149 9.19 -14.43 -19.12
C VAL A 149 10.00 -15.70 -19.34
N THR A 150 9.78 -16.34 -20.48
CA THR A 150 10.52 -17.54 -20.87
C THR A 150 10.79 -17.56 -22.37
N HIS A 151 11.96 -18.05 -22.77
CA HIS A 151 12.27 -18.36 -24.17
C HIS A 151 11.90 -19.81 -24.52
N ALA A 152 11.46 -20.62 -23.54
CA ALA A 152 11.07 -22.00 -23.80
C ALA A 152 9.75 -22.04 -24.59
N GLY A 153 9.75 -22.71 -25.74
CA GLY A 153 8.54 -22.88 -26.55
C GLY A 153 7.46 -23.73 -25.86
N HIS A 154 6.23 -23.68 -26.38
CA HIS A 154 5.06 -24.38 -25.80
C HIS A 154 5.25 -25.89 -25.68
N THR A 155 6.00 -26.51 -26.61
CA THR A 155 6.30 -27.94 -26.61
C THR A 155 7.22 -28.37 -25.47
N ARG A 156 8.12 -27.49 -25.02
CA ARG A 156 9.06 -27.76 -23.93
C ARG A 156 8.50 -27.36 -22.56
N LEU A 157 7.65 -26.34 -22.53
CA LEU A 157 7.05 -25.83 -21.30
C LEU A 157 5.63 -25.35 -21.57
N SER A 158 4.65 -26.15 -21.15
CA SER A 158 3.24 -25.78 -21.19
C SER A 158 2.97 -24.60 -20.25
N LEU A 159 1.87 -23.87 -20.46
CA LEU A 159 1.45 -22.79 -19.56
C LEU A 159 1.25 -23.31 -18.13
N GLN A 160 0.65 -24.49 -17.97
CA GLN A 160 0.41 -25.10 -16.66
C GLN A 160 1.72 -25.45 -15.94
N ASP A 161 2.69 -26.04 -16.66
CA ASP A 161 3.99 -26.37 -16.09
C ASP A 161 4.77 -25.11 -15.73
N ALA A 162 4.71 -24.08 -16.57
CA ALA A 162 5.33 -22.80 -16.28
C ALA A 162 4.77 -22.13 -15.03
N ILE A 163 3.45 -22.20 -14.81
CA ILE A 163 2.79 -21.72 -13.58
C ILE A 163 3.28 -22.51 -12.36
N LEU A 164 3.40 -23.83 -12.47
CA LEU A 164 3.91 -24.69 -11.39
C LEU A 164 5.38 -24.42 -11.07
N CYS A 165 6.23 -24.26 -12.08
CA CYS A 165 7.63 -23.86 -11.93
C CYS A 165 7.75 -22.50 -11.25
N SER A 166 6.93 -21.52 -11.66
CA SER A 166 6.91 -20.17 -11.10
C SER A 166 6.50 -20.16 -9.63
N ARG A 167 5.52 -20.99 -9.22
CA ARG A 167 5.16 -21.18 -7.81
C ARG A 167 6.33 -21.71 -6.98
N ASN A 168 7.17 -22.55 -7.57
CA ASN A 168 8.33 -23.13 -6.91
C ASN A 168 9.57 -22.22 -6.90
N ALA A 169 9.59 -21.09 -7.60
CA ALA A 169 10.74 -20.17 -7.63
C ALA A 169 11.13 -19.67 -6.22
N TYR A 170 10.15 -19.48 -5.33
CA TYR A 170 10.35 -19.09 -3.93
C TYR A 170 11.10 -20.13 -3.08
N ARG A 171 11.34 -21.35 -3.58
CA ARG A 171 12.15 -22.37 -2.89
C ARG A 171 13.59 -21.87 -2.65
N VAL A 172 14.12 -21.06 -3.57
CA VAL A 172 15.49 -20.51 -3.44
C VAL A 172 15.57 -19.53 -2.27
N GLU A 173 14.59 -18.64 -2.10
CA GLU A 173 14.53 -17.71 -0.96
C GLU A 173 14.42 -18.45 0.38
N ARG A 174 13.63 -19.53 0.44
CA ARG A 174 13.53 -20.38 1.63
C ARG A 174 14.86 -21.04 1.98
N ILE A 175 15.63 -21.50 0.99
CA ILE A 175 16.98 -22.06 1.17
C ILE A 175 17.93 -20.96 1.71
N PHE A 176 17.92 -19.77 1.12
CA PHE A 176 18.74 -18.65 1.62
C PHE A 176 18.33 -18.20 3.02
N ASN A 177 17.05 -18.18 3.34
CA ASN A 177 16.59 -17.84 4.69
C ASN A 177 17.07 -18.88 5.70
N ARG A 178 16.95 -20.18 5.41
CA ARG A 178 17.52 -21.25 6.26
C ARG A 178 19.03 -21.10 6.44
N LEU A 179 19.74 -20.80 5.36
CA LEU A 179 21.18 -20.61 5.36
C LEU A 179 21.61 -19.42 6.26
N LYS A 180 20.82 -18.34 6.28
CA LYS A 180 21.06 -17.16 7.13
C LYS A 180 20.61 -17.33 8.58
N SER A 181 19.47 -18.00 8.82
CA SER A 181 18.81 -18.05 10.13
C SER A 181 19.09 -19.31 10.94
N ARG A 182 19.17 -20.49 10.31
CA ARG A 182 19.34 -21.78 11.00
C ARG A 182 20.78 -22.28 10.95
N VAL A 183 21.41 -22.14 9.79
CA VAL A 183 22.79 -22.61 9.56
C VAL A 183 23.82 -21.51 9.84
N HIS A 184 23.37 -20.26 9.95
CA HIS A 184 24.19 -19.07 10.24
C HIS A 184 25.44 -18.97 9.36
N ILE A 185 25.24 -18.78 8.05
CA ILE A 185 26.33 -18.82 7.06
C ILE A 185 27.53 -17.90 7.36
N ALA A 186 27.33 -16.74 7.99
CA ALA A 186 28.43 -15.85 8.36
C ALA A 186 29.28 -16.45 9.50
N PRO A 187 30.56 -16.76 9.27
CA PRO A 187 31.41 -17.29 10.32
C PRO A 187 31.93 -16.15 11.21
N LEU A 188 31.53 -16.14 12.48
CA LEU A 188 31.93 -15.07 13.42
C LEU A 188 33.43 -15.12 13.81
N PHE A 189 34.10 -16.26 13.63
CA PHE A 189 35.44 -16.50 14.17
C PHE A 189 36.48 -17.06 13.19
N VAL A 190 36.13 -17.21 11.90
CA VAL A 190 37.06 -17.72 10.88
C VAL A 190 37.70 -16.56 10.13
N LYS A 191 39.04 -16.50 10.11
CA LYS A 191 39.81 -15.38 9.54
C LYS A 191 40.58 -15.72 8.26
N ARG A 192 40.79 -17.01 7.97
CA ARG A 192 41.50 -17.45 6.74
C ARG A 192 40.51 -17.66 5.61
N ASN A 193 40.82 -17.16 4.42
CA ASN A 193 39.93 -17.23 3.25
C ASN A 193 39.57 -18.68 2.87
N GLU A 194 40.55 -19.58 2.81
CA GLU A 194 40.34 -21.00 2.50
C GLU A 194 39.37 -21.68 3.50
N GLN A 195 39.47 -21.32 4.77
CA GLN A 195 38.60 -21.86 5.82
C GLN A 195 37.18 -21.27 5.74
N MET A 196 37.06 -19.99 5.37
CA MET A 196 35.75 -19.37 5.13
C MET A 196 35.04 -20.02 3.94
N GLU A 197 35.77 -20.30 2.87
CA GLU A 197 35.25 -20.98 1.68
C GLU A 197 34.83 -22.43 2.01
N GLY A 198 35.73 -23.21 2.62
CA GLY A 198 35.44 -24.59 3.01
C GLY A 198 34.26 -24.72 3.98
N LEU A 199 34.17 -23.83 4.98
CA LEU A 199 33.04 -23.80 5.92
C LEU A 199 31.74 -23.40 5.23
N THR A 200 31.80 -22.50 4.25
CA THR A 200 30.62 -22.12 3.45
C THR A 200 30.10 -23.32 2.66
N TYR A 201 30.97 -24.08 2.00
CA TYR A 201 30.57 -25.30 1.29
C TYR A 201 29.95 -26.33 2.22
N LEU A 202 30.59 -26.62 3.37
CA LEU A 202 30.05 -27.56 4.35
C LEU A 202 28.64 -27.13 4.82
N ARG A 203 28.45 -25.84 5.09
CA ARG A 203 27.16 -25.29 5.52
C ARG A 203 26.08 -25.39 4.45
N THR A 204 26.41 -25.24 3.17
CA THR A 204 25.43 -25.41 2.08
C THR A 204 24.88 -26.84 1.99
N LEU A 205 25.66 -27.85 2.38
CA LEU A 205 25.18 -29.23 2.46
C LEU A 205 24.12 -29.39 3.57
N GLY A 206 24.34 -28.73 4.72
CA GLY A 206 23.42 -28.74 5.86
C GLY A 206 22.09 -28.02 5.62
N VAL A 207 21.96 -27.19 4.58
CA VAL A 207 20.69 -26.50 4.26
C VAL A 207 19.63 -27.45 3.69
N ARG A 208 20.05 -28.59 3.13
CA ARG A 208 19.16 -29.57 2.49
C ARG A 208 18.37 -30.44 3.47
N VAL A 209 18.78 -30.50 4.74
CA VAL A 209 18.12 -31.24 5.83
C VAL A 209 17.21 -30.26 6.59
#